data_AF-A0A0V0Q3B1-F1
#
_entry.id   AF-A0A0V0Q3B1-F1
#
_cell.length_a   1.000
_cell.length_b   1.000
_cell.length_c   1.000
_cell.angle_alpha   90.00
_cell.angle_beta   90.00
_cell.angle_gamma   90.00
#
_symmetry.space_group_name_H-M   'P 1'
#
loop_
_entity.id
_entity.type
_entity.pdbx_description
1 polymer ?
#
loop_
_entity_poly.entity_id
_entity_poly.type
_entity_poly.pdbx_seq_one_letter_code
_entity_poly.pdbx_strand_id
1 'polypeptide(L)'
;MFLNTKESIMDEAELKAAEVIARNIELLEDAYAIATEKMDAKLYEASRDIFEEKQRTFSWEYGPGSELNDGPWLAPTEWRAEGEEVGGDYYLVCGIDAHDESETWVAHFAGGPERRVYLTIFTNTVTGVRRLNKLASTITDEVSELAELGFMFDASVFALKLPLKFDREEVAKGFADDDLSTALAPIGLALDKIKEARPILDKVAEAVRRFNA
;
A
#
# COMPACT_ATOMS: atom_id res chain seq x y z
N MET A 1 -28.40 38.95 6.94
CA MET A 1 -27.31 37.96 6.85
C MET A 1 -27.72 37.01 5.75
N PHE A 2 -27.36 37.33 4.50
CA PHE A 2 -27.69 36.48 3.35
C PHE A 2 -26.47 35.62 3.05
N LEU A 3 -26.64 34.31 3.15
CA LEU A 3 -25.68 33.33 2.70
C LEU A 3 -25.60 33.43 1.18
N ASN A 4 -24.46 33.85 0.67
CA ASN A 4 -24.16 33.87 -0.75
C ASN A 4 -23.79 32.44 -1.17
N THR A 5 -24.80 31.60 -1.41
CA THR A 5 -24.61 30.33 -2.10
C THR A 5 -24.24 30.66 -3.55
N LYS A 6 -22.94 30.57 -3.86
CA LYS A 6 -22.45 30.56 -5.24
C LYS A 6 -23.07 29.34 -5.91
N GLU A 7 -24.07 29.53 -6.77
CA GLU A 7 -24.56 28.47 -7.63
C GLU A 7 -23.38 28.01 -8.51
N SER A 8 -22.97 26.76 -8.32
CA SER A 8 -21.98 26.10 -9.18
C SER A 8 -22.67 25.76 -10.48
N ILE A 9 -22.57 26.64 -11.47
CA ILE A 9 -23.07 26.40 -12.82
C ILE A 9 -21.96 25.66 -13.59
N MET A 10 -22.31 24.50 -14.16
CA MET A 10 -21.38 23.71 -14.97
C MET A 10 -20.92 24.50 -16.19
N ASP A 11 -19.63 24.45 -16.50
CA ASP A 11 -19.10 25.05 -17.73
C ASP A 11 -19.39 24.21 -18.98
N GLU A 12 -19.04 24.71 -20.17
CA GLU A 12 -19.33 24.02 -21.44
C GLU A 12 -18.63 22.65 -21.55
N ALA A 13 -17.44 22.50 -20.99
CA ALA A 13 -16.72 21.23 -21.00
C ALA A 13 -17.36 20.23 -20.04
N GLU A 14 -17.75 20.70 -18.85
CA GLU A 14 -18.46 19.91 -17.85
C GLU A 14 -19.83 19.44 -18.38
N LEU A 15 -20.57 20.30 -19.09
CA LEU A 15 -21.85 19.95 -19.71
C LEU A 15 -21.69 18.85 -20.78
N LYS A 16 -20.65 18.94 -21.62
CA LYS A 16 -20.34 17.88 -22.60
C LYS A 16 -19.95 16.58 -21.93
N ALA A 17 -19.16 16.63 -20.85
CA ALA A 17 -18.81 15.44 -20.08
C ALA A 17 -20.05 14.79 -19.46
N ALA A 18 -20.95 15.58 -18.87
CA ALA A 18 -22.20 15.07 -18.32
C ALA A 18 -23.10 14.43 -19.36
N GLU A 19 -23.19 14.98 -20.58
CA GLU A 19 -23.94 14.35 -21.68
C GLU A 19 -23.37 12.96 -22.03
N VAL A 20 -22.05 12.82 -22.10
CA VAL A 20 -21.39 11.53 -22.37
C VAL A 20 -21.60 10.55 -21.22
N ILE A 21 -21.45 11.00 -19.96
CA ILE A 21 -21.67 10.17 -18.78
C ILE A 21 -23.11 9.68 -18.74
N ALA A 22 -24.09 10.58 -18.86
CA ALA A 22 -25.51 10.22 -18.79
C ALA A 22 -25.90 9.22 -19.90
N ARG A 23 -25.31 9.34 -21.10
CA ARG A 23 -25.54 8.40 -22.20
C ARG A 23 -24.94 7.01 -21.98
N ASN A 24 -23.93 6.89 -21.13
CA ASN A 24 -23.18 5.66 -20.91
C ASN A 24 -23.24 5.19 -19.45
N ILE A 25 -24.19 5.70 -18.65
CA ILE A 25 -24.18 5.50 -17.20
C ILE A 25 -24.27 4.02 -16.82
N GLU A 26 -25.09 3.24 -17.52
CA GLU A 26 -25.20 1.78 -17.31
C GLU A 26 -23.86 1.08 -17.53
N LEU A 27 -23.14 1.41 -18.61
CA LEU A 27 -21.81 0.85 -18.87
C LEU A 27 -20.78 1.27 -17.81
N LEU A 28 -20.89 2.50 -17.28
CA LEU A 28 -20.01 2.98 -16.22
C LEU A 28 -20.28 2.28 -14.89
N GLU A 29 -21.55 2.05 -14.55
CA GLU A 29 -21.97 1.30 -13.35
C GLU A 29 -21.53 -0.17 -13.45
N ASP A 30 -21.73 -0.82 -14.60
CA ASP A 30 -21.25 -2.18 -14.85
C ASP A 30 -19.72 -2.27 -14.77
N ALA A 31 -19.01 -1.33 -15.38
CA ALA A 31 -17.55 -1.28 -15.33
C ALA A 31 -17.04 -1.07 -13.90
N TYR A 32 -17.73 -0.24 -13.11
CA TYR A 32 -17.43 -0.03 -11.71
C TYR A 32 -17.61 -1.32 -10.89
N ALA A 33 -18.74 -2.02 -11.05
CA ALA A 33 -18.98 -3.29 -10.37
C ALA A 33 -17.94 -4.37 -10.75
N ILE A 34 -17.54 -4.44 -12.03
CA ILE A 34 -16.47 -5.34 -12.47
C ILE A 34 -15.15 -4.96 -11.80
N ALA A 35 -14.82 -3.67 -11.71
CA ALA A 35 -13.60 -3.20 -11.08
C ALA A 35 -13.53 -3.57 -9.59
N THR A 36 -14.56 -3.24 -8.82
CA THR A 36 -14.61 -3.47 -7.36
C THR A 36 -14.73 -4.95 -6.99
N GLU A 37 -15.56 -5.72 -7.70
CA GLU A 37 -15.86 -7.10 -7.29
C GLU A 37 -14.91 -8.14 -7.89
N LYS A 38 -14.43 -7.90 -9.12
CA LYS A 38 -13.66 -8.91 -9.87
C LYS A 38 -12.21 -8.50 -10.04
N MET A 39 -11.95 -7.27 -10.49
CA MET A 39 -10.58 -6.84 -10.79
C MET A 39 -9.77 -6.67 -9.50
N ASP A 40 -10.35 -6.05 -8.47
CA ASP A 40 -9.69 -5.88 -7.17
C ASP A 40 -9.44 -7.21 -6.47
N ALA A 41 -10.40 -8.15 -6.52
CA ALA A 41 -10.23 -9.51 -6.00
C ALA A 41 -9.07 -10.24 -6.72
N LYS A 42 -8.96 -10.09 -8.04
CA LYS A 42 -7.87 -10.70 -8.81
C LYS A 42 -6.52 -10.06 -8.53
N LEU A 43 -6.47 -8.74 -8.35
CA LEU A 43 -5.26 -8.04 -7.90
C LEU A 43 -4.83 -8.50 -6.51
N TYR A 44 -5.79 -8.70 -5.61
CA TYR A 44 -5.54 -9.27 -4.28
C TYR A 44 -4.92 -10.67 -4.40
N GLU A 45 -5.56 -11.60 -5.12
CA GLU A 45 -5.06 -12.96 -5.29
C GLU A 45 -3.64 -12.99 -5.89
N ALA A 46 -3.41 -12.23 -6.96
CA ALA A 46 -2.09 -12.18 -7.59
C ALA A 46 -1.03 -11.53 -6.68
N SER A 47 -1.39 -10.51 -5.89
CA SER A 47 -0.49 -9.90 -4.90
C SER A 47 -0.19 -10.87 -3.75
N ARG A 48 -1.21 -11.58 -3.27
CA ARG A 48 -1.11 -12.59 -2.22
C ARG A 48 -0.13 -13.69 -2.62
N ASP A 49 -0.23 -14.19 -3.84
CA ASP A 49 0.64 -15.27 -4.35
C ASP A 49 2.12 -14.83 -4.38
N ILE A 50 2.39 -13.57 -4.74
CA ILE A 50 3.75 -12.99 -4.67
C ILE A 50 4.25 -12.95 -3.21
N PHE A 51 3.42 -12.51 -2.27
CA PHE A 51 3.79 -12.48 -0.85
C PHE A 51 4.04 -13.88 -0.30
N GLU A 52 3.23 -14.88 -0.66
CA GLU A 52 3.44 -16.28 -0.28
C GLU A 52 4.75 -16.85 -0.84
N GLU A 53 5.10 -16.52 -2.08
CA GLU A 53 6.38 -16.92 -2.66
C GLU A 53 7.57 -16.31 -1.89
N LYS A 54 7.48 -15.01 -1.57
CA LYS A 54 8.52 -14.31 -0.80
C LYS A 54 8.61 -14.81 0.65
N GLN A 55 7.49 -15.13 1.28
CA GLN A 55 7.43 -15.78 2.59
C GLN A 55 8.32 -17.02 2.63
N ARG A 56 8.14 -17.93 1.66
CA ARG A 56 8.90 -19.18 1.56
C ARG A 56 10.39 -18.93 1.34
N THR A 57 10.71 -17.94 0.52
CA THR A 57 12.09 -17.58 0.17
C THR A 57 12.82 -16.90 1.33
N PHE A 58 12.15 -16.01 2.06
CA PHE A 58 12.76 -15.22 3.13
C PHE A 58 12.71 -15.91 4.49
N SER A 59 11.91 -16.97 4.62
CA SER A 59 11.56 -17.59 5.91
C SER A 59 10.98 -16.57 6.89
N TRP A 60 10.12 -15.69 6.39
CA TRP A 60 9.39 -14.70 7.19
C TRP A 60 8.02 -15.24 7.60
N GLU A 61 7.43 -14.61 8.61
CA GLU A 61 6.03 -14.79 8.97
C GLU A 61 5.14 -14.04 7.99
N TYR A 62 3.93 -14.53 7.83
CA TYR A 62 3.00 -14.11 6.80
C TYR A 62 1.57 -14.23 7.28
N GLY A 63 0.75 -13.26 6.91
CA GLY A 63 -0.70 -13.36 6.96
C GLY A 63 -1.27 -12.95 5.61
N PRO A 64 -2.25 -13.70 5.07
CA PRO A 64 -2.79 -13.44 3.75
C PRO A 64 -3.67 -12.20 3.68
N GLY A 65 -4.27 -11.80 4.80
CA GLY A 65 -5.36 -10.84 4.77
C GLY A 65 -6.66 -11.45 4.25
N SER A 66 -7.64 -10.59 4.01
CA SER A 66 -8.92 -10.95 3.39
C SER A 66 -9.14 -10.29 2.02
N GLU A 67 -8.59 -9.09 1.83
CA GLU A 67 -8.66 -8.26 0.62
C GLU A 67 -7.49 -7.25 0.64
N LEU A 68 -7.30 -6.43 -0.41
CA LEU A 68 -6.17 -5.49 -0.45
C LEU A 68 -6.17 -4.43 0.68
N ASN A 69 -7.33 -4.05 1.22
CA ASN A 69 -7.41 -3.13 2.37
C ASN A 69 -6.88 -3.76 3.68
N ASP A 70 -7.04 -5.08 3.80
CA ASP A 70 -6.52 -5.91 4.89
C ASP A 70 -5.35 -6.77 4.35
N GLY A 71 -4.61 -6.23 3.39
CA GLY A 71 -3.79 -6.98 2.43
C GLY A 71 -2.75 -7.92 3.04
N PRO A 72 -2.12 -8.74 2.18
CA PRO A 72 -1.10 -9.66 2.64
C PRO A 72 0.03 -8.88 3.32
N TRP A 73 0.57 -9.46 4.40
CA TRP A 73 1.66 -8.87 5.15
C TRP A 73 2.78 -9.87 5.38
N LEU A 74 3.99 -9.35 5.57
CA LEU A 74 5.19 -10.11 5.90
C LEU A 74 5.95 -9.45 7.04
N ALA A 75 6.52 -10.26 7.93
CA ALA A 75 7.45 -9.79 8.95
C ALA A 75 8.48 -10.87 9.28
N PRO A 76 9.77 -10.54 9.47
CA PRO A 76 10.70 -11.43 10.13
C PRO A 76 10.19 -11.84 11.52
N THR A 77 10.40 -13.11 11.91
CA THR A 77 10.04 -13.61 13.24
C THR A 77 10.67 -12.79 14.36
N GLU A 78 11.87 -12.25 14.14
CA GLU A 78 12.60 -11.43 15.11
C GLU A 78 11.96 -10.05 15.33
N TRP A 79 11.00 -9.64 14.50
CA TRP A 79 10.26 -8.39 14.68
C TRP A 79 8.95 -8.59 15.46
N ARG A 80 8.54 -9.83 15.76
CA ARG A 80 7.37 -10.10 16.59
C ARG A 80 7.56 -9.54 18.00
N ALA A 81 6.51 -8.95 18.57
CA ALA A 81 6.54 -8.45 19.92
C ALA A 81 6.63 -9.60 20.95
N GLU A 82 7.22 -9.32 22.10
CA GLU A 82 7.42 -10.33 23.14
C GLU A 82 6.07 -10.82 23.69
N GLY A 83 5.89 -12.15 23.72
CA GLY A 83 4.66 -12.79 24.19
C GLY A 83 3.57 -12.94 23.14
N GLU A 84 3.76 -12.40 21.93
CA GLU A 84 2.79 -12.51 20.84
C GLU A 84 2.92 -13.82 20.06
N GLU A 85 1.79 -14.29 19.53
CA GLU A 85 1.71 -15.38 18.55
C GLU A 85 1.82 -14.84 17.11
N VAL A 86 1.94 -15.74 16.12
CA VAL A 86 1.94 -15.34 14.70
C VAL A 86 0.63 -14.61 14.37
N GLY A 87 0.75 -13.41 13.79
CA GLY A 87 -0.40 -12.54 13.49
C GLY A 87 -0.82 -11.63 14.65
N GLY A 88 -0.11 -11.65 15.77
CA GLY A 88 -0.24 -10.66 16.85
C GLY A 88 0.51 -9.36 16.53
N ASP A 89 1.01 -8.70 17.56
CA ASP A 89 1.73 -7.44 17.40
C ASP A 89 3.20 -7.62 16.96
N TYR A 90 3.67 -6.71 16.12
CA TYR A 90 5.02 -6.65 15.59
C TYR A 90 5.64 -5.26 15.79
N TYR A 91 6.92 -5.22 16.14
CA TYR A 91 7.67 -3.97 16.18
C TYR A 91 7.71 -3.31 14.80
N LEU A 92 7.82 -4.11 13.75
CA LEU A 92 7.65 -3.70 12.35
C LEU A 92 6.92 -4.80 11.58
N VAL A 93 6.03 -4.41 10.67
CA VAL A 93 5.34 -5.28 9.71
C VAL A 93 5.31 -4.61 8.35
N CYS A 94 5.48 -5.39 7.28
CA CYS A 94 5.41 -4.92 5.89
C CYS A 94 4.08 -5.36 5.26
N GLY A 95 3.33 -4.43 4.68
CA GLY A 95 2.11 -4.71 3.93
C GLY A 95 2.00 -3.86 2.66
N ILE A 96 0.99 -4.15 1.84
CA ILE A 96 0.62 -3.31 0.71
C ILE A 96 -0.32 -2.19 1.17
N ASP A 97 -0.16 -1.00 0.60
CA ASP A 97 -0.93 0.19 0.98
C ASP A 97 -1.09 1.14 -0.24
N ALA A 98 -2.02 2.08 -0.17
CA ALA A 98 -2.32 3.04 -1.23
C ALA A 98 -2.29 4.49 -0.73
N HIS A 99 -1.95 5.45 -1.61
CA HIS A 99 -1.76 6.85 -1.20
C HIS A 99 -3.04 7.59 -0.75
N ASP A 100 -4.23 7.14 -1.15
CA ASP A 100 -5.48 7.90 -0.97
C ASP A 100 -6.69 6.95 -0.99
N GLU A 101 -7.84 7.46 -0.57
CA GLU A 101 -9.14 6.79 -0.75
C GLU A 101 -9.54 6.86 -2.23
N SER A 102 -9.27 5.80 -2.99
CA SER A 102 -9.95 5.52 -4.25
C SER A 102 -11.00 4.45 -4.01
N GLU A 103 -12.10 4.53 -4.74
CA GLU A 103 -13.17 3.53 -4.69
C GLU A 103 -12.73 2.14 -5.21
N THR A 104 -11.61 2.05 -5.94
CA THR A 104 -11.07 0.79 -6.47
C THR A 104 -9.55 0.72 -6.33
N TRP A 105 -9.03 -0.49 -6.12
CA TRP A 105 -7.60 -0.77 -6.16
C TRP A 105 -7.05 -0.75 -7.58
N VAL A 106 -7.83 -1.17 -8.57
CA VAL A 106 -7.44 -1.12 -9.98
C VAL A 106 -7.00 0.29 -10.40
N ALA A 107 -7.61 1.32 -9.82
CA ALA A 107 -7.24 2.71 -10.03
C ALA A 107 -5.85 3.06 -9.47
N HIS A 108 -5.33 2.37 -8.45
CA HIS A 108 -3.97 2.57 -7.96
C HIS A 108 -2.94 1.80 -8.79
N PHE A 109 -3.29 0.61 -9.29
CA PHE A 109 -2.41 -0.19 -10.13
C PHE A 109 -2.32 0.33 -11.57
N ALA A 110 -3.42 0.84 -12.14
CA ALA A 110 -3.49 1.27 -13.54
C ALA A 110 -3.69 2.78 -13.73
N GLY A 111 -3.83 3.55 -12.64
CA GLY A 111 -4.21 4.97 -12.69
C GLY A 111 -3.09 5.94 -13.05
N GLY A 112 -3.46 7.24 -13.02
CA GLY A 112 -2.58 8.35 -13.32
C GLY A 112 -1.49 8.59 -12.27
N PRO A 113 -0.55 9.54 -12.52
CA PRO A 113 0.70 9.71 -11.77
C PRO A 113 0.54 10.03 -10.26
N GLU A 114 -0.64 10.46 -9.85
CA GLU A 114 -0.98 10.78 -8.45
C GLU A 114 -1.47 9.56 -7.67
N ARG A 115 -1.96 8.50 -8.33
CA ARG A 115 -2.41 7.28 -7.68
C ARG A 115 -1.25 6.31 -7.57
N ARG A 116 -0.89 5.96 -6.34
CA ARG A 116 0.28 5.12 -6.07
C ARG A 116 -0.04 4.04 -5.06
N VAL A 117 0.57 2.88 -5.29
CA VAL A 117 0.66 1.79 -4.33
C VAL A 117 2.05 1.85 -3.68
N TYR A 118 2.11 1.48 -2.42
CA TYR A 118 3.35 1.35 -1.67
C TYR A 118 3.44 -0.05 -1.08
N LEU A 119 4.68 -0.49 -0.86
CA LEU A 119 4.93 -1.36 0.28
C LEU A 119 5.21 -0.46 1.48
N THR A 120 4.42 -0.64 2.53
CA THR A 120 4.50 0.14 3.76
C THR A 120 5.02 -0.74 4.89
N ILE A 121 6.09 -0.29 5.54
CA ILE A 121 6.61 -0.86 6.77
C ILE A 121 6.21 0.05 7.91
N PHE A 122 5.45 -0.46 8.88
CA PHE A 122 4.94 0.33 10.01
C PHE A 122 5.00 -0.47 11.32
N THR A 123 4.75 0.20 12.43
CA THR A 123 4.64 -0.45 13.75
C THR A 123 3.19 -0.48 14.22
N ASN A 124 2.73 -1.60 14.77
CA ASN A 124 1.43 -1.70 15.46
C ASN A 124 1.56 -1.75 17.00
N THR A 125 2.80 -1.75 17.52
CA THR A 125 3.08 -1.76 18.97
C THR A 125 3.14 -0.37 19.61
N VAL A 126 3.21 0.69 18.81
CA VAL A 126 3.24 2.08 19.29
C VAL A 126 2.10 2.84 18.67
N THR A 127 1.33 3.54 19.51
CA THR A 127 0.17 4.33 19.07
C THR A 127 0.24 5.77 19.57
N GLY A 128 -0.41 6.66 18.83
CA GLY A 128 -0.54 8.09 19.15
C GLY A 128 0.57 8.96 18.57
N VAL A 129 0.17 9.97 17.81
CA VAL A 129 1.04 10.88 17.04
C VAL A 129 2.22 11.44 17.86
N ARG A 130 2.00 11.82 19.12
CA ARG A 130 3.08 12.34 19.98
C ARG A 130 4.15 11.28 20.28
N ARG A 131 3.75 10.03 20.52
CA ARG A 131 4.68 8.92 20.78
C ARG A 131 5.42 8.53 19.49
N LEU A 132 4.70 8.47 18.38
CA LEU A 132 5.26 8.19 17.06
C LEU A 132 6.30 9.23 16.65
N ASN A 133 6.01 10.53 16.80
CA ASN A 133 6.99 11.60 16.55
C ASN A 133 8.22 11.50 17.46
N LYS A 134 8.04 11.10 18.73
CA LYS A 134 9.16 10.91 19.64
C LYS A 134 10.03 9.73 19.21
N LEU A 135 9.43 8.61 18.82
CA LEU A 135 10.15 7.44 18.29
C LEU A 135 10.85 7.77 16.97
N ALA A 136 10.20 8.50 16.06
CA ALA A 136 10.79 8.97 14.81
C ALA A 136 12.09 9.75 15.04
N SER A 137 12.14 10.57 16.11
CA SER A 137 13.35 11.33 16.46
C SER A 137 14.54 10.48 16.94
N THR A 138 14.34 9.19 17.23
CA THR A 138 15.42 8.29 17.68
C THR A 138 16.03 7.45 16.56
N ILE A 139 15.52 7.55 15.34
CA ILE A 139 15.95 6.73 14.19
C ILE A 139 16.35 7.57 12.97
N THR A 140 16.77 8.82 13.18
CA THR A 140 17.01 9.77 12.09
C THR A 140 18.11 9.31 11.12
N ASP A 141 19.12 8.62 11.65
CA ASP A 141 20.24 8.12 10.86
C ASP A 141 19.77 6.96 9.97
N GLU A 142 19.02 6.01 10.54
CA GLU A 142 18.41 4.90 9.79
C GLU A 142 17.43 5.39 8.72
N VAL A 143 16.62 6.41 9.03
CA VAL A 143 15.71 7.04 8.06
C VAL A 143 16.50 7.64 6.90
N SER A 144 17.65 8.29 7.16
CA SER A 144 18.51 8.83 6.10
C SER A 144 19.11 7.72 5.23
N GLU A 145 19.61 6.64 5.84
CA GLU A 145 20.14 5.48 5.08
C GLU A 145 19.04 4.83 4.22
N LEU A 146 17.84 4.68 4.76
CA LEU A 146 16.69 4.14 4.02
C LEU A 146 16.22 5.09 2.89
N ALA A 147 16.34 6.40 3.08
CA ALA A 147 16.03 7.37 2.03
C ALA A 147 16.97 7.24 0.82
N GLU A 148 18.25 6.92 1.02
CA GLU A 148 19.19 6.62 -0.07
C GLU A 148 18.78 5.35 -0.84
N LEU A 149 18.12 4.41 -0.16
CA LEU A 149 17.48 3.24 -0.76
C LEU A 149 16.09 3.57 -1.32
N GLY A 150 15.66 4.83 -1.37
CA GLY A 150 14.38 5.25 -1.99
C GLY A 150 13.14 4.99 -1.15
N PHE A 151 13.28 4.72 0.15
CA PHE A 151 12.16 4.76 1.07
C PHE A 151 11.77 6.21 1.39
N MET A 152 10.49 6.42 1.64
CA MET A 152 9.95 7.67 2.17
C MET A 152 9.48 7.42 3.59
N PHE A 153 9.63 8.39 4.49
CA PHE A 153 9.23 8.23 5.89
C PHE A 153 8.17 9.25 6.30
N ASP A 154 7.07 8.75 6.87
CA ASP A 154 6.03 9.54 7.50
C ASP A 154 6.09 9.36 9.03
N ALA A 155 6.58 10.38 9.73
CA ALA A 155 6.71 10.36 11.18
C ALA A 155 5.36 10.39 11.93
N SER A 156 4.29 10.90 11.29
CA SER A 156 2.98 11.07 11.95
C SER A 156 2.29 9.74 12.23
N VAL A 157 2.52 8.76 11.35
CA VAL A 157 2.02 7.37 11.45
C VAL A 157 3.15 6.35 11.63
N PHE A 158 4.41 6.80 11.68
CA PHE A 158 5.61 5.96 11.72
C PHE A 158 5.60 4.88 10.63
N ALA A 159 5.56 5.34 9.38
CA ALA A 159 5.50 4.49 8.20
C ALA A 159 6.66 4.76 7.24
N LEU A 160 7.40 3.71 6.89
CA LEU A 160 8.37 3.71 5.80
C LEU A 160 7.68 3.18 4.54
N LYS A 161 7.56 4.02 3.51
CA LYS A 161 6.85 3.72 2.26
C LYS A 161 7.84 3.55 1.12
N LEU A 162 7.74 2.44 0.39
CA LEU A 162 8.48 2.20 -0.83
C LEU A 162 7.52 2.27 -2.03
N PRO A 163 7.58 3.30 -2.89
CA PRO A 163 6.65 3.47 -3.99
C PRO A 163 6.79 2.36 -5.03
N LEU A 164 5.66 1.80 -5.45
CA LEU A 164 5.56 0.88 -6.56
C LEU A 164 5.14 1.64 -7.82
N LYS A 165 5.73 1.25 -8.95
CA LYS A 165 5.37 1.77 -10.26
C LYS A 165 4.93 0.62 -11.14
N PHE A 166 3.70 0.69 -11.62
CA PHE A 166 3.12 -0.28 -12.54
C PHE A 166 3.00 0.33 -13.93
N ASP A 167 3.13 -0.52 -14.94
CA ASP A 167 2.83 -0.16 -16.32
C ASP A 167 1.37 -0.44 -16.60
N ARG A 168 0.60 0.62 -16.92
CA ARG A 168 -0.84 0.52 -17.16
C ARG A 168 -1.17 -0.45 -18.30
N GLU A 169 -0.37 -0.48 -19.36
CA GLU A 169 -0.62 -1.35 -20.50
C GLU A 169 -0.35 -2.82 -20.13
N GLU A 170 0.67 -3.08 -19.31
CA GLU A 170 0.90 -4.43 -18.78
C GLU A 170 -0.21 -4.88 -17.81
N VAL A 171 -0.73 -3.98 -16.97
CA VAL A 171 -1.92 -4.28 -16.13
C VAL A 171 -3.12 -4.63 -17.01
N ALA A 172 -3.39 -3.83 -18.05
CA ALA A 172 -4.50 -4.06 -18.97
C ALA A 172 -4.36 -5.42 -19.70
N LYS A 173 -3.17 -5.73 -20.21
CA LYS A 173 -2.88 -7.03 -20.84
C LYS A 173 -3.07 -8.18 -19.85
N GLY A 174 -2.58 -8.04 -18.62
CA GLY A 174 -2.70 -9.10 -17.63
C GLY A 174 -4.14 -9.41 -17.22
N PHE A 175 -5.04 -8.42 -17.24
CA PHE A 175 -6.47 -8.68 -17.12
C PHE A 175 -7.04 -9.42 -18.34
N ALA A 176 -6.65 -9.03 -19.55
CA ALA A 176 -7.13 -9.64 -20.80
C ALA A 176 -6.67 -11.11 -20.96
N ASP A 177 -5.43 -11.40 -20.56
CA ASP A 177 -4.78 -12.71 -20.72
C ASP A 177 -4.97 -13.65 -19.51
N ASP A 178 -5.66 -13.18 -18.48
CA ASP A 178 -5.83 -13.89 -17.21
C ASP A 178 -4.52 -14.16 -16.42
N ASP A 179 -3.50 -13.32 -16.62
CA ASP A 179 -2.17 -13.45 -15.99
C ASP A 179 -1.58 -12.08 -15.61
N LEU A 180 -1.53 -11.79 -14.31
CA LEU A 180 -1.00 -10.53 -13.77
C LEU A 180 0.48 -10.60 -13.38
N SER A 181 1.18 -11.72 -13.63
CA SER A 181 2.55 -11.96 -13.15
C SER A 181 3.54 -10.87 -13.58
N THR A 182 3.51 -10.49 -14.87
CA THR A 182 4.39 -9.45 -15.41
C THR A 182 4.01 -8.07 -14.88
N ALA A 183 2.71 -7.76 -14.83
CA ALA A 183 2.20 -6.49 -14.36
C ALA A 183 2.56 -6.24 -12.88
N LEU A 184 2.52 -7.28 -12.04
CA LEU A 184 2.75 -7.18 -10.59
C LEU A 184 4.17 -7.51 -10.15
N ALA A 185 5.09 -7.83 -11.08
CA ALA A 185 6.51 -8.00 -10.81
C ALA A 185 7.15 -6.90 -9.93
N PRO A 186 6.74 -5.61 -10.02
CA PRO A 186 7.24 -4.57 -9.12
C PRO A 186 7.06 -4.85 -7.62
N ILE A 187 6.00 -5.57 -7.21
CA ILE A 187 5.79 -5.97 -5.80
C ILE A 187 6.94 -6.87 -5.34
N GLY A 188 7.25 -7.91 -6.12
CA GLY A 188 8.30 -8.87 -5.79
C GLY A 188 9.68 -8.21 -5.71
N LEU A 189 10.00 -7.32 -6.66
CA LEU A 189 11.25 -6.55 -6.67
C LEU A 189 11.37 -5.62 -5.45
N ALA A 190 10.27 -5.00 -5.04
CA ALA A 190 10.25 -4.14 -3.87
C ALA A 190 10.42 -4.95 -2.56
N LEU A 191 9.82 -6.14 -2.47
CA LEU A 191 10.03 -7.06 -1.35
C LEU A 191 11.50 -7.52 -1.25
N ASP A 192 12.16 -7.80 -2.38
CA ASP A 192 13.60 -8.11 -2.41
C ASP A 192 14.44 -6.94 -1.89
N LYS A 193 14.08 -5.71 -2.28
CA LYS A 193 14.73 -4.50 -1.79
C LYS A 193 14.55 -4.28 -0.29
N ILE A 194 13.37 -4.59 0.25
CA ILE A 194 13.11 -4.58 1.71
C ILE A 194 13.99 -5.63 2.41
N LYS A 195 14.13 -6.82 1.81
CA LYS A 195 15.00 -7.87 2.31
C LYS A 195 16.47 -7.46 2.32
N GLU A 196 16.94 -6.73 1.31
CA GLU A 196 18.30 -6.17 1.25
C GLU A 196 18.50 -5.06 2.31
N ALA A 197 17.48 -4.22 2.54
CA ALA A 197 17.49 -3.18 3.56
C ALA A 197 17.36 -3.70 5.00
N ARG A 198 17.17 -5.02 5.18
CA ARG A 198 16.92 -5.66 6.49
C ARG A 198 17.92 -5.23 7.59
N PRO A 199 19.25 -5.15 7.38
CA PRO A 199 20.17 -4.75 8.45
C PRO A 199 19.88 -3.36 9.04
N ILE A 200 19.34 -2.43 8.24
CA ILE A 200 18.96 -1.09 8.70
C ILE A 200 17.59 -1.17 9.38
N LEU A 201 16.64 -1.89 8.79
CA LEU A 201 15.30 -2.09 9.36
C LEU A 201 15.34 -2.84 10.71
N ASP A 202 16.29 -3.75 10.91
CA ASP A 202 16.51 -4.43 12.19
C ASP A 202 16.90 -3.43 13.30
N LYS A 203 17.68 -2.38 12.99
CA LYS A 203 17.97 -1.29 13.94
C LYS A 203 16.72 -0.48 14.28
N VAL A 204 15.86 -0.23 13.28
CA VAL A 204 14.59 0.46 13.48
C VAL A 204 13.67 -0.38 14.38
N ALA A 205 13.51 -1.68 14.10
CA ALA A 205 12.73 -2.60 14.95
C ALA A 205 13.25 -2.64 16.39
N GLU A 206 14.57 -2.65 16.58
CA GLU A 206 15.19 -2.59 17.92
C GLU A 206 14.96 -1.24 18.62
N ALA A 207 14.92 -0.12 17.88
CA ALA A 207 14.54 1.16 18.44
C ALA A 207 13.07 1.17 18.90
N VAL A 208 12.15 0.60 18.10
CA VAL A 208 10.73 0.44 18.49
C VAL A 208 10.61 -0.43 19.75
N ARG A 209 11.31 -1.58 19.79
CA ARG A 209 11.35 -2.48 20.93
C ARG A 209 11.76 -1.76 22.22
N ARG A 210 12.90 -1.05 22.19
CA ARG A 210 13.40 -0.29 23.34
C ARG A 210 12.49 0.86 23.76
N PHE A 211 11.69 1.40 22.85
CA PHE A 211 10.74 2.46 23.17
C PHE A 211 9.49 1.96 23.89
N ASN A 212 9.17 0.67 23.75
CA ASN A 212 8.05 0.02 24.44
C ASN A 212 8.42 -0.62 25.79
N ALA A 213 9.71 -0.82 26.05
CA ALA A 213 10.24 -1.27 27.35
C ALA A 213 10.19 -0.16 28.41
#